data_AF-A0A0C1R4B4-F1
#
_entry.id   AF-A0A0C1R4B4-F1
#
_cell.length_a   1.000
_cell.length_b   1.000
_cell.length_c   1.000
_cell.angle_alpha   90.00
_cell.angle_beta   90.00
_cell.angle_gamma   90.00
#
_symmetry.space_group_name_H-M   'P 1'
#
loop_
_entity.id
_entity.type
_entity.pdbx_description
1 polymer ?
#
loop_
_entity_poly.entity_id
_entity_poly.type
_entity_poly.pdbx_seq_one_letter_code
_entity_poly.pdbx_strand_id
1 'polypeptide(L)'
;MTDYTPQEAEQIRTEHINKTIIPLVNFAFENYPSIDSVLMLLAQFWCDEAIDAVHRYLVYFSADTPDLETLLENLESTEPLDPKLEKFLDESDDFTFRILDEYEKKYGKYLFLNWVENGVAIAGFAAYCEECDSDTSWKSWAPYAIFQRKENNEVEIKIVGEMRRPWLNGVKGGIFDDW
;
A
#
# COMPACT_ATOMS: atom_id res chain seq x y z
N MET A 1 -20.81 15.94 -9.51
CA MET A 1 -20.01 14.93 -10.22
C MET A 1 -20.54 13.56 -9.78
N THR A 2 -20.78 12.61 -10.67
CA THR A 2 -21.30 11.28 -10.28
C THR A 2 -20.15 10.38 -9.85
N ASP A 3 -20.31 9.68 -8.73
CA ASP A 3 -19.35 8.68 -8.23
C ASP A 3 -19.14 7.55 -9.25
N TYR A 4 -18.02 6.84 -9.10
CA TYR A 4 -17.75 5.61 -9.84
C TYR A 4 -18.64 4.47 -9.35
N THR A 5 -19.02 3.60 -10.27
CA THR A 5 -19.66 2.32 -9.94
C THR A 5 -18.68 1.38 -9.22
N PRO A 6 -19.17 0.36 -8.48
CA PRO A 6 -18.30 -0.64 -7.86
C PRO A 6 -17.36 -1.35 -8.85
N GLN A 7 -17.81 -1.55 -10.09
CA GLN A 7 -17.01 -2.17 -11.14
C GLN A 7 -15.88 -1.25 -11.62
N GLU A 8 -16.16 0.04 -11.78
CA GLU A 8 -15.13 1.03 -12.12
C GLU A 8 -14.11 1.19 -10.99
N ALA A 9 -14.56 1.20 -9.73
CA ALA A 9 -13.66 1.24 -8.57
C ALA A 9 -12.72 0.01 -8.54
N GLU A 10 -13.23 -1.18 -8.86
CA GLU A 10 -12.41 -2.40 -9.00
C GLU A 10 -11.39 -2.31 -10.14
N GLN A 11 -11.79 -1.74 -11.28
CA GLN A 11 -10.88 -1.49 -12.40
C GLN A 11 -9.76 -0.52 -12.01
N ILE A 12 -10.09 0.56 -11.30
CA ILE A 12 -9.12 1.51 -10.76
C ILE A 12 -8.12 0.81 -9.85
N ARG A 13 -8.59 -0.01 -8.90
CA ARG A 13 -7.72 -0.79 -8.00
C ARG A 13 -6.77 -1.71 -8.78
N THR A 14 -7.33 -2.48 -9.71
CA THR A 14 -6.58 -3.42 -10.55
C THR A 14 -5.52 -2.70 -11.37
N GLU A 15 -5.88 -1.57 -11.99
CA GLU A 15 -4.95 -0.77 -12.78
C GLU A 15 -3.83 -0.18 -11.92
N HIS A 16 -4.15 0.34 -10.73
CA HIS A 16 -3.16 0.84 -9.78
C HIS A 16 -2.19 -0.25 -9.33
N ILE A 17 -2.70 -1.42 -8.96
CA ILE A 17 -1.85 -2.55 -8.55
C ILE A 17 -0.92 -2.94 -9.69
N ASN A 18 -1.45 -3.12 -10.91
CA ASN A 18 -0.68 -3.58 -12.05
C ASN A 18 0.38 -2.59 -12.53
N LYS A 19 0.05 -1.29 -12.55
CA LYS A 19 0.95 -0.26 -13.06
C LYS A 19 1.94 0.26 -12.02
N THR A 20 1.58 0.18 -10.74
CA THR A 20 2.30 0.89 -9.68
C THR A 20 2.87 -0.04 -8.61
N ILE A 21 2.16 -1.10 -8.23
CA ILE A 21 2.60 -1.99 -7.14
C ILE A 21 3.44 -3.15 -7.68
N ILE A 22 2.93 -3.86 -8.69
CA ILE A 22 3.60 -5.05 -9.25
C ILE A 22 5.03 -4.74 -9.71
N PRO A 23 5.32 -3.64 -10.43
CA PRO A 23 6.70 -3.34 -10.85
C PRO A 23 7.67 -3.18 -9.67
N LEU A 24 7.21 -2.59 -8.56
CA LEU A 24 8.00 -2.45 -7.33
C LEU A 24 8.25 -3.78 -6.65
N VAL A 25 7.20 -4.60 -6.53
CA VAL A 25 7.31 -5.94 -5.94
C VAL A 25 8.25 -6.81 -6.76
N ASN A 26 8.10 -6.81 -8.09
CA ASN A 26 9.01 -7.54 -8.98
C ASN A 26 10.45 -7.08 -8.81
N PHE A 27 10.68 -5.77 -8.77
CA PHE A 27 12.03 -5.24 -8.56
C PHE A 27 12.62 -5.67 -7.22
N ALA A 28 11.83 -5.60 -6.14
CA ALA A 28 12.27 -6.06 -4.83
C ALA A 28 12.61 -7.56 -4.86
N PHE A 29 11.75 -8.36 -5.50
CA PHE A 29 11.98 -9.79 -5.65
C PHE A 29 13.22 -10.12 -6.51
N GLU A 30 13.50 -9.36 -7.56
CA GLU A 30 14.69 -9.57 -8.39
C GLU A 30 16.00 -9.26 -7.65
N ASN A 31 16.03 -8.17 -6.87
CA ASN A 31 17.27 -7.67 -6.27
C ASN A 31 17.51 -8.21 -4.85
N TYR A 32 16.46 -8.69 -4.17
CA TYR A 32 16.54 -9.23 -2.82
C TYR A 32 15.93 -10.63 -2.76
N PRO A 33 16.71 -11.68 -3.08
CA PRO A 33 16.23 -13.07 -3.12
C PRO A 33 15.74 -13.61 -1.77
N SER A 34 16.09 -12.95 -0.66
CA SER A 34 15.60 -13.29 0.67
C SER A 34 14.17 -12.82 0.93
N ILE A 35 13.55 -12.06 0.02
CA ILE A 35 12.16 -11.62 0.13
C ILE A 35 11.28 -12.58 -0.66
N ASP A 36 10.28 -13.14 0.01
CA ASP A 36 9.32 -14.09 -0.57
C ASP A 36 7.88 -13.55 -0.58
N SER A 37 7.57 -12.55 0.25
CA SER A 37 6.27 -11.89 0.21
C SER A 37 6.31 -10.41 0.57
N VAL A 38 5.27 -9.68 0.15
CA VAL A 38 5.06 -8.26 0.44
C VAL A 38 3.62 -8.05 0.88
N LEU A 39 3.40 -7.37 2.00
CA LEU A 39 2.08 -6.92 2.44
C LEU A 39 1.91 -5.44 2.07
N MET A 40 0.82 -5.13 1.38
CA MET A 40 0.36 -3.77 1.16
C MET A 40 -0.64 -3.38 2.23
N LEU A 41 -0.33 -2.28 2.91
CA LEU A 41 -1.23 -1.61 3.86
C LEU A 41 -1.80 -0.34 3.22
N LEU A 42 -2.97 0.07 3.70
CA LEU A 42 -3.69 1.26 3.29
C LEU A 42 -4.11 2.07 4.50
N ALA A 43 -3.95 3.38 4.43
CA ALA A 43 -4.50 4.31 5.41
C ALA A 43 -5.13 5.49 4.69
N GLN A 44 -6.09 6.16 5.33
CA GLN A 44 -6.59 7.44 4.86
C GLN A 44 -6.32 8.49 5.94
N PHE A 45 -5.57 9.52 5.59
CA PHE A 45 -5.35 10.69 6.43
C PHE A 45 -5.32 11.94 5.56
N TRP A 46 -5.30 13.12 6.18
CA TRP A 46 -5.13 14.36 5.44
C TRP A 46 -3.69 14.47 4.95
N CYS A 47 -3.50 14.78 3.67
CA CYS A 47 -2.20 15.24 3.22
C CYS A 47 -1.93 16.66 3.77
N ASP A 48 -0.70 17.16 3.60
CA ASP A 48 -0.27 18.49 4.06
C ASP A 48 -1.13 19.65 3.51
N GLU A 49 -1.94 19.40 2.48
CA GLU A 49 -2.90 20.34 1.88
C GLU A 49 -4.31 20.27 2.50
N ALA A 50 -4.50 19.49 3.58
CA ALA A 50 -5.79 19.21 4.22
C ALA A 50 -6.84 18.56 3.29
N ILE A 51 -6.38 17.81 2.30
CA ILE A 51 -7.22 17.03 1.39
C ILE A 51 -7.19 15.57 1.85
N ASP A 52 -8.33 14.88 1.77
CA ASP A 52 -8.40 13.43 1.96
C ASP A 52 -7.39 12.74 1.02
N ALA A 53 -6.53 11.92 1.60
CA ALA A 53 -5.51 11.19 0.88
C ALA A 53 -5.49 9.74 1.33
N VAL A 54 -5.54 8.81 0.39
CA VAL A 54 -5.31 7.38 0.67
C VAL A 54 -3.83 7.13 0.47
N HIS A 55 -3.14 6.70 1.50
CA HIS A 55 -1.74 6.35 1.50
C HIS A 55 -1.57 4.83 1.41
N ARG A 56 -0.39 4.40 0.94
CA ARG A 56 0.01 2.99 0.92
C ARG A 56 1.31 2.77 1.65
N TYR A 57 1.47 1.57 2.19
CA TYR A 57 2.71 1.09 2.76
C TYR A 57 3.02 -0.30 2.23
N LEU A 58 4.30 -0.63 2.00
CA LEU A 58 4.73 -1.97 1.59
C LEU A 58 5.65 -2.54 2.66
N VAL A 59 5.24 -3.65 3.27
CA VAL A 59 6.04 -4.39 4.26
C VAL A 59 6.57 -5.65 3.60
N TYR A 60 7.88 -5.86 3.64
CA TYR A 60 8.55 -6.96 2.95
C TYR A 60 8.92 -8.08 3.94
N PHE A 61 8.71 -9.33 3.55
CA PHE A 61 8.93 -10.50 4.40
C PHE A 61 9.79 -11.55 3.69
N SER A 62 10.60 -12.24 4.49
CA SER A 62 11.35 -13.43 4.05
C SER A 62 10.56 -14.73 4.19
N ALA A 63 9.35 -14.68 4.74
CA ALA A 63 8.44 -15.82 4.81
C ALA A 63 7.51 -15.81 3.59
N ASP A 64 7.06 -17.00 3.20
CA ASP A 64 6.10 -17.17 2.11
C ASP A 64 4.74 -16.56 2.46
N THR A 65 4.29 -16.67 3.70
CA THR A 65 3.05 -16.07 4.21
C THR A 65 3.36 -15.10 5.35
N PRO A 66 3.00 -13.81 5.23
CA PRO A 66 3.14 -12.88 6.35
C PRO A 66 2.17 -13.25 7.46
N ASP A 67 2.65 -13.34 8.69
CA ASP A 67 1.82 -13.52 9.89
C ASP A 67 1.16 -12.18 10.22
N LEU A 68 0.00 -11.96 9.60
CA LEU A 68 -0.78 -10.73 9.70
C LEU A 68 -1.27 -10.46 11.13
N GLU A 69 -1.68 -11.49 11.86
CA GLU A 69 -2.19 -11.34 13.22
C GLU A 69 -1.05 -10.90 14.15
N THR A 70 0.08 -11.59 14.12
CA THR A 70 1.28 -11.20 14.86
C THR A 70 1.78 -9.81 14.45
N LEU A 71 1.75 -9.45 13.16
CA LEU A 71 2.15 -8.11 12.72
C LEU A 71 1.23 -7.03 13.33
N LEU A 72 -0.09 -7.19 13.19
CA LEU A 72 -1.06 -6.21 13.67
C LEU A 72 -1.05 -6.09 15.20
N GLU A 73 -0.99 -7.21 15.93
CA GLU A 73 -0.87 -7.20 17.40
C GLU A 73 0.39 -6.46 17.88
N ASN A 74 1.52 -6.64 17.18
CA ASN A 74 2.76 -5.94 17.52
C ASN A 74 2.73 -4.46 17.11
N LEU A 75 1.96 -4.08 16.08
CA LEU A 75 1.74 -2.68 15.71
C LEU A 75 0.79 -1.96 16.69
N GLU A 76 -0.14 -2.69 17.31
CA GLU A 76 -1.09 -2.15 18.30
C GLU A 76 -0.52 -2.03 19.71
N SER A 77 0.50 -2.84 20.01
CA SER A 77 1.25 -2.88 21.25
C SER A 77 2.02 -1.57 21.53
N THR A 78 1.91 -1.04 22.76
CA THR A 78 2.81 0.02 23.26
C THR A 78 4.15 -0.52 23.75
N GLU A 79 4.31 -1.84 23.82
CA GLU A 79 5.62 -2.46 24.01
C GLU A 79 6.38 -2.42 22.68
N PRO A 80 7.70 -2.20 22.72
CA PRO A 80 8.51 -2.18 21.50
C PRO A 80 8.22 -3.43 20.67
N LEU A 81 8.05 -3.21 19.37
CA LEU A 81 8.00 -4.28 18.37
C LEU A 81 9.07 -5.32 18.71
N ASP A 82 8.81 -6.62 18.49
CA ASP A 82 9.87 -7.64 18.57
C ASP A 82 11.12 -7.06 17.90
N PRO A 83 12.29 -7.00 18.56
CA PRO A 83 13.48 -6.37 18.02
C PRO A 83 13.86 -6.87 16.61
N LYS A 84 13.38 -8.05 16.21
CA LYS A 84 13.48 -8.57 14.84
C LYS A 84 12.54 -7.85 13.87
N LEU A 85 11.30 -7.55 14.26
CA LEU A 85 10.31 -6.78 13.50
C LEU A 85 10.61 -5.28 13.50
N GLU A 86 11.12 -4.73 14.60
CA GLU A 86 11.53 -3.34 14.71
C GLU A 86 12.66 -3.04 13.71
N LYS A 87 13.62 -3.97 13.54
CA LYS A 87 14.63 -3.90 12.49
C LYS A 87 14.05 -3.97 11.06
N PHE A 88 12.95 -4.69 10.88
CA PHE A 88 12.26 -4.74 9.57
C PHE A 88 11.51 -3.44 9.28
N LEU A 89 10.90 -2.80 10.28
CA LEU A 89 10.08 -1.59 10.10
C LEU A 89 10.88 -0.28 10.11
N ASP A 90 11.87 -0.14 10.99
CA ASP A 90 12.77 1.03 11.03
C ASP A 90 13.68 1.08 9.78
N GLU A 91 14.00 -0.08 9.22
CA GLU A 91 14.59 -0.16 7.90
C GLU A 91 13.54 -0.14 6.78
N SER A 92 12.23 -0.35 6.99
CA SER A 92 11.25 -0.51 5.88
C SER A 92 10.94 0.77 5.12
N ASP A 93 10.87 1.93 5.79
CA ASP A 93 10.76 3.22 5.11
C ASP A 93 11.99 3.44 4.25
N ASP A 94 13.14 3.38 4.90
CA ASP A 94 14.44 3.52 4.27
C ASP A 94 14.66 2.49 3.15
N PHE A 95 14.15 1.27 3.30
CA PHE A 95 14.28 0.16 2.36
C PHE A 95 13.31 0.31 1.19
N THR A 96 12.08 0.75 1.43
CA THR A 96 11.12 1.12 0.38
C THR A 96 11.67 2.29 -0.42
N PHE A 97 12.20 3.32 0.25
CA PHE A 97 12.85 4.45 -0.41
C PHE A 97 14.11 4.04 -1.16
N ARG A 98 14.92 3.11 -0.64
CA ARG A 98 16.08 2.54 -1.36
C ARG A 98 15.65 1.76 -2.59
N ILE A 99 14.63 0.91 -2.49
CA ILE A 99 14.04 0.20 -3.64
C ILE A 99 13.59 1.20 -4.70
N LEU A 100 12.89 2.27 -4.29
CA LEU A 100 12.41 3.32 -5.18
C LEU A 100 13.57 4.06 -5.87
N ASP A 101 14.58 4.47 -5.11
CA ASP A 101 15.78 5.17 -5.61
C ASP A 101 16.60 4.28 -6.56
N GLU A 102 16.80 3.00 -6.22
CA GLU A 102 17.48 2.04 -7.11
C GLU A 102 16.68 1.76 -8.38
N TYR A 103 15.36 1.63 -8.28
CA TYR A 103 14.47 1.48 -9.43
C TYR A 103 14.58 2.70 -10.35
N GLU A 104 14.50 3.91 -9.79
CA GLU A 104 14.62 5.17 -10.53
C GLU A 104 15.97 5.26 -11.25
N LYS A 105 17.07 4.95 -10.55
CA LYS A 105 18.43 4.91 -11.13
C LYS A 105 18.54 3.93 -12.30
N LYS A 106 17.95 2.74 -12.19
CA LYS A 106 18.04 1.68 -13.20
C LYS A 106 17.21 1.99 -14.45
N TYR A 107 16.00 2.52 -14.28
CA TYR A 107 15.05 2.71 -15.38
C TYR A 107 14.95 4.16 -15.86
N GLY A 108 15.69 5.09 -15.25
CA GLY A 108 16.02 6.41 -15.80
C GLY A 108 14.84 7.38 -15.92
N LYS A 109 13.76 7.15 -15.18
CA LYS A 109 12.61 8.04 -15.09
C LYS A 109 12.07 8.02 -13.67
N TYR A 110 11.62 9.20 -13.21
CA TYR A 110 10.37 9.32 -12.45
C TYR A 110 9.28 8.60 -13.24
N LEU A 111 9.21 7.27 -13.14
CA LEU A 111 7.90 6.68 -13.08
C LEU A 111 7.36 7.36 -11.83
N PHE A 112 6.55 8.40 -12.02
CA PHE A 112 5.48 8.65 -11.09
C PHE A 112 4.77 7.29 -11.02
N LEU A 113 5.24 6.44 -10.10
CA LEU A 113 4.50 5.36 -9.51
C LEU A 113 3.40 6.09 -8.77
N ASN A 114 2.49 6.69 -9.55
CA ASN A 114 1.61 7.75 -9.13
C ASN A 114 0.51 7.03 -8.40
N TRP A 115 0.85 6.59 -7.21
CA TRP A 115 -0.08 6.48 -6.13
C TRP A 115 -0.50 7.93 -5.87
N VAL A 116 -1.43 8.39 -6.70
CA VAL A 116 -2.04 9.69 -6.52
C VAL A 116 -2.89 9.50 -5.29
N GLU A 117 -2.33 9.87 -4.13
CA GLU A 117 -2.98 9.66 -2.83
C GLU A 117 -4.38 10.29 -2.81
N ASN A 118 -4.54 11.36 -3.59
CA ASN A 118 -5.79 12.04 -3.86
C ASN A 118 -6.55 11.45 -5.08
N GLY A 119 -7.84 11.75 -5.19
CA GLY A 119 -8.64 11.44 -6.38
C GLY A 119 -8.87 9.94 -6.62
N VAL A 120 -8.07 9.33 -7.50
CA VAL A 120 -8.28 7.93 -7.95
C VAL A 120 -7.94 6.90 -6.87
N ALA A 121 -6.94 7.16 -6.01
CA ALA A 121 -6.69 6.26 -4.88
C ALA A 121 -7.84 6.29 -3.87
N ILE A 122 -8.48 7.45 -3.65
CA ILE A 122 -9.70 7.55 -2.83
C ILE A 122 -10.80 6.68 -3.42
N ALA A 123 -11.10 6.85 -4.72
CA ALA A 123 -12.13 6.08 -5.39
C ALA A 123 -11.86 4.57 -5.36
N GLY A 124 -10.60 4.16 -5.49
CA GLY A 124 -10.19 2.76 -5.45
C GLY A 124 -10.17 2.16 -4.04
N PHE A 125 -9.67 2.89 -3.05
CA PHE A 125 -9.13 2.28 -1.84
C PHE A 125 -9.65 2.87 -0.52
N ALA A 126 -10.33 4.02 -0.52
CA ALA A 126 -10.84 4.62 0.71
C ALA A 126 -11.75 3.67 1.48
N ALA A 127 -12.58 2.88 0.78
CA ALA A 127 -13.44 1.87 1.40
C ALA A 127 -12.72 0.79 2.21
N TYR A 128 -11.41 0.59 1.97
CA TYR A 128 -10.58 -0.41 2.64
C TYR A 128 -9.75 0.16 3.80
N CYS A 129 -9.65 1.48 3.92
CA CYS A 129 -8.92 2.10 5.03
C CYS A 129 -9.79 2.19 6.28
N GLU A 130 -9.16 2.27 7.45
CA GLU A 130 -9.82 2.62 8.69
C GLU A 130 -10.36 4.06 8.66
N GLU A 131 -11.34 4.34 9.51
CA GLU A 131 -11.78 5.71 9.76
C GLU A 131 -10.76 6.37 10.69
N CYS A 132 -9.94 7.27 10.13
CA CYS A 132 -8.95 7.99 10.91
C CYS A 132 -9.15 9.50 10.82
N ASP A 133 -8.93 10.13 11.97
CA ASP A 133 -8.67 11.56 12.11
C ASP A 133 -7.20 11.84 11.71
N SER A 134 -6.66 12.99 12.07
CA SER A 134 -5.22 13.35 11.91
C SER A 134 -4.18 12.39 12.56
N ASP A 135 -4.57 11.19 12.99
CA ASP A 135 -3.71 10.16 13.59
C ASP A 135 -2.96 9.37 12.51
N THR A 136 -1.66 9.62 12.41
CA THR A 136 -0.73 8.94 11.49
C THR A 136 -0.09 7.68 12.09
N SER A 137 -0.59 7.19 13.24
CA SER A 137 -0.07 5.98 13.87
C SER A 137 -0.36 4.72 13.04
N TRP A 138 0.38 3.64 13.33
CA TRP A 138 0.23 2.34 12.67
C TRP A 138 -1.19 1.75 12.78
N LYS A 139 -1.98 2.19 13.75
CA LYS A 139 -3.38 1.76 13.95
C LYS A 139 -4.30 2.23 12.83
N SER A 140 -3.89 3.26 12.09
CA SER A 140 -4.63 3.79 10.94
C SER A 140 -4.45 2.97 9.66
N TRP A 141 -3.52 2.00 9.67
CA TRP A 141 -3.17 1.20 8.51
C TRP A 141 -3.89 -0.15 8.51
N ALA A 142 -4.69 -0.39 7.47
CA ALA A 142 -5.39 -1.64 7.24
C ALA A 142 -4.66 -2.51 6.20
N PRO A 143 -4.57 -3.83 6.39
CA PRO A 143 -4.03 -4.72 5.37
C PRO A 143 -4.94 -4.77 4.14
N TYR A 144 -4.35 -4.83 2.96
CA TYR A 144 -5.09 -4.83 1.69
C TYR A 144 -4.75 -6.00 0.78
N ALA A 145 -3.47 -6.17 0.42
CA ALA A 145 -3.06 -7.21 -0.52
C ALA A 145 -1.73 -7.83 -0.10
N ILE A 146 -1.61 -9.14 -0.28
CA ILE A 146 -0.35 -9.87 -0.17
C ILE A 146 0.13 -10.21 -1.57
N PHE A 147 1.40 -9.93 -1.84
CA PHE A 147 2.10 -10.31 -3.05
C PHE A 147 3.11 -11.40 -2.70
N GLN A 148 2.98 -12.57 -3.30
CA GLN A 148 3.84 -13.72 -3.00
C GLN A 148 4.63 -14.11 -4.24
N ARG A 149 5.93 -14.33 -4.06
CA ARG A 149 6.77 -14.89 -5.12
C ARG A 149 6.33 -16.33 -5.39
N LYS A 150 6.17 -16.67 -6.66
CA LYS A 150 5.96 -18.05 -7.13
C LYS A 150 7.18 -18.58 -7.86
N GLU A 151 7.14 -19.88 -8.13
CA GLU A 151 8.08 -20.51 -9.04
C GLU A 151 8.07 -19.76 -10.38
N ASN A 152 9.24 -19.59 -11.00
CA ASN A 152 9.46 -18.83 -12.25
C ASN A 152 9.34 -17.29 -12.16
N ASN A 153 9.51 -16.70 -10.96
CA ASN A 153 9.45 -15.25 -10.74
C ASN A 153 8.08 -14.61 -11.07
N GLU A 154 7.01 -15.41 -11.08
CA GLU A 154 5.65 -14.87 -11.12
C GLU A 154 5.26 -14.33 -9.73
N VAL A 155 4.33 -13.37 -9.71
CA VAL A 155 3.77 -12.81 -8.46
C VAL A 155 2.31 -13.20 -8.36
N GLU A 156 1.98 -13.97 -7.33
CA GLU A 156 0.60 -14.19 -6.93
C GLU A 156 0.13 -13.04 -6.06
N ILE A 157 -1.10 -12.58 -6.29
CA ILE A 157 -1.72 -11.49 -5.54
C ILE A 157 -2.94 -12.04 -4.83
N LYS A 158 -2.99 -11.86 -3.52
CA LYS A 158 -4.15 -12.19 -2.69
C LYS A 158 -4.68 -10.92 -2.06
N ILE A 159 -5.89 -10.50 -2.44
CA ILE A 159 -6.60 -9.45 -1.73
C ILE A 159 -7.08 -10.00 -0.39
N VAL A 160 -6.60 -9.42 0.70
CA VAL A 160 -6.92 -9.78 2.08
C VAL A 160 -7.68 -8.68 2.82
N GLY A 161 -7.72 -7.48 2.25
CA GLY A 161 -8.41 -6.34 2.85
C GLY A 161 -9.92 -6.49 2.79
N GLU A 162 -10.56 -6.08 3.87
CA GLU A 162 -12.02 -5.98 3.98
C GLU A 162 -12.46 -4.54 3.71
N MET A 163 -13.60 -4.35 3.06
CA MET A 163 -14.19 -3.02 2.93
C MET A 163 -14.79 -2.61 4.28
N ARG A 164 -14.06 -1.78 5.01
CA ARG A 164 -14.47 -1.22 6.32
C ARG A 164 -15.48 -0.09 6.18
N ARG A 165 -15.41 0.66 5.07
CA ARG A 165 -16.28 1.79 4.76
C ARG A 165 -16.89 1.65 3.36
N PRO A 166 -17.80 0.67 3.13
CA PRO A 166 -18.30 0.36 1.79
C PRO A 166 -18.97 1.53 1.05
N TRP A 167 -19.52 2.52 1.79
CA TRP A 167 -20.11 3.72 1.21
C TRP A 167 -19.09 4.66 0.56
N LEU A 168 -17.79 4.44 0.75
CA LEU A 168 -16.70 5.18 0.08
C LEU A 168 -16.21 4.49 -1.21
N ASN A 169 -16.71 3.31 -1.54
CA ASN A 169 -16.24 2.56 -2.72
C ASN A 169 -16.68 3.25 -4.01
N GLY A 170 -15.72 3.81 -4.75
CA GLY A 170 -15.98 4.59 -5.96
C GLY A 170 -16.29 6.08 -5.71
N VAL A 171 -16.21 6.57 -4.47
CA VAL A 171 -16.39 7.99 -4.19
C VAL A 171 -15.28 8.79 -4.86
N LYS A 172 -15.67 9.80 -5.64
CA LYS A 172 -14.70 10.75 -6.18
C LYS A 172 -14.24 11.64 -5.04
N GLY A 173 -12.97 11.54 -4.67
CA GLY A 173 -12.36 12.57 -3.82
C GLY A 173 -12.59 13.94 -4.43
N GLY A 174 -12.77 14.97 -3.61
CA GLY A 174 -12.98 16.34 -4.09
C GLY A 174 -11.83 16.76 -5.00
N ILE A 175 -12.04 16.68 -6.31
CA ILE A 175 -11.13 17.24 -7.30
C ILE A 175 -11.47 18.74 -7.32
N PHE A 176 -10.59 19.58 -6.79
CA PHE A 176 -10.49 20.92 -7.36
C PHE A 176 -9.85 20.72 -8.73
N ASP A 177 -10.69 20.73 -9.77
CA ASP A 177 -10.21 20.93 -11.14
C ASP A 177 -9.48 22.28 -11.12
N ASP A 178 -8.14 22.26 -11.21
CA ASP A 178 -7.23 23.32 -11.72
C ASP A 178 -5.90 23.36 -10.93
N TRP A 179 -4.86 22.71 -11.48
CA TRP A 179 -3.47 23.21 -11.48
C TRP A 179 -2.77 22.80 -12.78
#